data_AF-A0A821G8E8-F1
#
_entry.id   AF-A0A821G8E8-F1
#
_cell.length_a   1.000
_cell.length_b   1.000
_cell.length_c   1.000
_cell.angle_alpha   90.00
_cell.angle_beta   90.00
_cell.angle_gamma   90.00
#
_symmetry.space_group_name_H-M   'P 1'
#
loop_
_entity.id
_entity.type
_entity.pdbx_description
1 polymer ?
#
loop_
_entity_poly.entity_id
_entity_poly.type
_entity_poly.pdbx_seq_one_letter_code
_entity_poly.pdbx_strand_id
1 'polypeptide(L)'
;YDFIIVRVGSAESIMVARLGESDNSWSVLALDRGSPCNSAQNDTWDEDLSGIHDSNYFSVSQDYLLGRLVRNPRYYSTGETVMINGMIAVAPYHYCYYLPLSLTGISEEDCLMWHGQDDSVDVAPPLFIHLA
;
A
#
# COMPACT_ATOMS: atom_id res chain seq x y z
N TYR A 1 -9.72 8.97 -21.33
CA TYR A 1 -8.94 8.16 -20.38
C TYR A 1 -8.19 7.13 -21.16
N ASP A 2 -6.88 7.23 -21.13
CA ASP A 2 -5.93 6.27 -21.70
C ASP A 2 -5.71 5.11 -20.72
N PHE A 3 -5.78 5.41 -19.42
CA PHE A 3 -5.74 4.42 -18.35
C PHE A 3 -6.94 4.57 -17.43
N ILE A 4 -7.50 3.43 -17.03
CA ILE A 4 -8.50 3.33 -15.97
C ILE A 4 -7.89 2.44 -14.89
N ILE A 5 -7.70 3.00 -13.71
CA ILE A 5 -7.16 2.31 -12.54
C ILE A 5 -8.31 2.10 -11.57
N VAL A 6 -8.60 0.83 -11.28
CA VAL A 6 -9.69 0.43 -10.39
C VAL A 6 -9.10 0.07 -9.04
N ARG A 7 -9.53 0.82 -8.02
CA ARG A 7 -8.95 0.94 -6.68
C ARG A 7 -7.62 1.67 -6.68
N VAL A 8 -7.44 2.54 -5.69
CA VAL A 8 -6.25 3.40 -5.54
C VAL A 8 -5.59 3.03 -4.22
N GLY A 9 -5.06 1.80 -4.15
CA GLY A 9 -4.26 1.29 -3.04
C GLY A 9 -2.81 1.77 -3.13
N SER A 10 -1.91 1.10 -2.42
CA SER A 10 -0.50 1.50 -2.36
C SER A 10 0.22 1.43 -3.70
N ALA A 11 0.02 0.33 -4.45
CA ALA A 11 0.65 0.17 -5.76
C ALA A 11 -0.02 1.07 -6.81
N GLU A 12 -1.35 1.12 -6.79
CA GLU A 12 -2.15 1.86 -7.75
C GLU A 12 -2.01 3.38 -7.58
N SER A 13 -1.80 3.87 -6.36
CA SER A 13 -1.49 5.28 -6.11
C SER A 13 -0.22 5.71 -6.83
N ILE A 14 0.81 4.87 -6.83
CA ILE A 14 2.06 5.14 -7.56
C ILE A 14 1.80 5.15 -9.08
N MET A 15 1.02 4.18 -9.59
CA MET A 15 0.67 4.14 -11.01
C MET A 15 -0.11 5.39 -11.45
N VAL A 16 -1.13 5.81 -10.67
CA VAL A 16 -1.90 7.02 -10.94
C VAL A 16 -0.98 8.25 -10.94
N ALA A 17 -0.09 8.36 -9.95
CA ALA A 17 0.83 9.48 -9.83
C ALA A 17 1.76 9.56 -11.04
N ARG A 18 2.46 8.46 -11.38
CA ARG A 18 3.44 8.44 -12.48
C ARG A 18 2.81 8.61 -13.86
N LEU A 19 1.71 7.91 -14.14
CA LEU A 19 1.03 8.04 -15.44
C LEU A 19 0.37 9.42 -15.61
N GLY A 20 0.06 10.10 -14.51
CA GLY A 20 -0.55 11.42 -14.50
C GLY A 20 0.44 12.59 -14.41
N GLU A 21 1.75 12.35 -14.42
CA GLU A 21 2.76 13.42 -14.42
C GLU A 21 2.60 14.35 -15.63
N SER A 22 2.91 15.64 -15.46
CA SER A 22 2.59 16.69 -16.44
C SER A 22 3.36 16.59 -17.77
N ASP A 23 4.45 15.85 -17.77
CA ASP A 23 5.25 15.52 -18.95
C ASP A 23 4.61 14.40 -19.79
N ASN A 24 3.67 13.65 -19.21
CA ASN A 24 2.85 12.70 -19.93
C ASN A 24 1.63 13.38 -20.57
N SER A 25 1.26 12.90 -21.75
CA SER A 25 0.03 13.34 -22.46
C SER A 25 -1.17 12.45 -22.17
N TRP A 26 -1.05 11.54 -21.20
CA TRP A 26 -2.07 10.55 -20.87
C TRP A 26 -3.12 11.10 -19.91
N SER A 27 -4.34 10.64 -20.11
CA SER A 27 -5.48 10.88 -19.22
C SER A 27 -5.73 9.65 -18.35
N VAL A 28 -5.64 9.80 -17.03
CA VAL A 28 -5.81 8.71 -16.07
C VAL A 28 -7.12 8.89 -15.29
N LEU A 29 -7.97 7.86 -15.27
CA LEU A 29 -9.14 7.78 -14.40
C LEU A 29 -8.85 6.84 -13.24
N ALA A 30 -8.85 7.37 -12.03
CA ALA A 30 -8.74 6.60 -10.81
C ALA A 30 -10.14 6.40 -10.20
N LEU A 31 -10.56 5.15 -10.03
CA LEU A 31 -11.84 4.79 -9.43
C LEU A 31 -11.60 4.15 -8.07
N ASP A 32 -11.98 4.82 -6.98
CA ASP A 32 -11.98 4.22 -5.64
C ASP A 32 -13.41 4.12 -5.09
N ARG A 33 -13.62 3.18 -4.17
CA ARG A 33 -14.90 3.00 -3.48
C ARG A 33 -15.04 3.98 -2.30
N GLY A 34 -13.94 4.39 -1.70
CA GLY A 34 -13.97 5.23 -0.50
C GLY A 34 -14.03 6.72 -0.77
N SER A 35 -14.35 7.45 0.29
CA SER A 35 -14.29 8.92 0.29
C SER A 35 -12.86 9.36 0.63
N PRO A 36 -12.30 10.37 -0.05
CA PRO A 36 -10.99 10.90 0.30
C PRO A 36 -10.94 11.26 1.79
N CYS A 37 -9.84 10.94 2.47
CA CYS A 37 -9.59 11.42 3.82
C CYS A 37 -9.53 12.94 3.75
N ASN A 38 -10.58 13.60 4.23
CA ASN A 38 -10.61 15.04 4.28
C ASN A 38 -9.72 15.46 5.45
N SER A 39 -8.54 15.99 5.17
CA SER A 39 -7.61 16.55 6.17
C SER A 39 -8.20 17.68 7.03
N ALA A 40 -9.44 18.10 6.75
CA ALA A 40 -10.23 19.06 7.51
C ALA A 40 -11.14 18.43 8.58
N GLN A 41 -11.30 17.10 8.60
CA GLN A 41 -11.78 16.46 9.82
C GLN A 41 -10.61 16.43 10.79
N ASN A 42 -10.86 16.86 12.03
CA ASN A 42 -10.02 16.51 13.17
C ASN A 42 -10.11 14.99 13.30
N ASP A 43 -9.44 14.29 12.40
CA ASP A 43 -9.13 12.89 12.50
C ASP A 43 -8.13 12.83 13.65
N THR A 44 -8.66 12.89 14.88
CA THR A 44 -8.16 12.00 15.91
C THR A 44 -7.89 10.69 15.19
N TRP A 45 -6.65 10.24 15.21
CA TRP A 45 -6.21 8.94 14.73
C TRP A 45 -7.09 7.88 15.39
N ASP A 46 -8.31 7.77 14.89
CA ASP A 46 -9.33 6.93 15.46
C ASP A 46 -8.82 5.57 15.05
N GLU A 47 -8.52 4.76 16.06
CA GLU A 47 -8.12 3.39 15.90
C GLU A 47 -9.33 2.62 15.34
N ASP A 48 -9.72 2.95 14.10
CA ASP A 48 -10.97 2.59 13.48
C ASP A 48 -10.86 1.18 12.91
N LEU A 49 -10.45 0.28 13.80
CA LEU A 49 -10.74 -1.13 13.75
C LEU A 49 -12.24 -1.39 13.98
N SER A 50 -13.06 -0.35 14.20
CA SER A 50 -14.50 -0.40 14.45
C SER A 50 -15.30 -1.10 13.35
N GLY A 51 -14.72 -1.21 12.14
CA GLY A 51 -15.36 -1.84 10.99
C GLY A 51 -16.20 -0.87 10.15
N ILE A 52 -16.21 0.43 10.45
CA ILE A 52 -16.92 1.44 9.65
C ILE A 52 -16.21 1.67 8.31
N HIS A 53 -14.87 1.69 8.32
CA HIS A 53 -14.03 1.79 7.13
C HIS A 53 -13.40 0.46 6.69
N ASP A 54 -13.85 -0.67 7.24
CA ASP A 54 -13.38 -2.02 6.92
C ASP A 54 -14.57 -2.97 6.66
N SER A 55 -14.82 -3.31 5.38
CA SER A 55 -15.62 -4.48 5.04
C SER A 55 -14.95 -5.70 5.66
N ASN A 56 -15.58 -6.20 6.72
CA ASN A 56 -15.04 -7.27 7.55
C ASN A 56 -14.81 -8.54 6.74
N TYR A 57 -13.66 -8.65 6.08
CA TYR A 57 -13.26 -9.89 5.43
C TYR A 57 -12.94 -10.88 6.54
N PHE A 58 -13.65 -12.00 6.52
CA PHE A 58 -13.37 -13.12 7.39
C PHE A 58 -12.84 -14.27 6.55
N SER A 59 -11.86 -15.00 7.09
CA SER A 59 -11.49 -16.30 6.56
C SER A 59 -12.69 -17.25 6.65
N VAL A 60 -12.65 -18.32 5.87
CA VAL A 60 -13.44 -19.52 6.21
C VAL A 60 -12.99 -20.08 7.56
N SER A 61 -13.77 -20.99 8.14
CA SER A 61 -13.40 -21.70 9.37
C SER A 61 -12.04 -22.37 9.21
N GLN A 62 -11.13 -22.16 10.18
CA GLN A 62 -9.78 -22.73 10.15
C GLN A 62 -9.68 -23.89 11.15
N ASP A 63 -9.53 -25.11 10.65
CA ASP A 63 -9.47 -26.32 11.50
C ASP A 63 -8.31 -26.27 12.49
N TYR A 64 -7.16 -25.74 12.07
CA TYR A 64 -5.99 -25.55 12.93
C TYR A 64 -6.17 -24.46 14.01
N LEU A 65 -7.24 -23.67 13.92
CA LEU A 65 -7.67 -22.73 14.94
C LEU A 65 -8.98 -23.17 15.61
N LEU A 66 -9.24 -24.48 15.67
CA LEU A 66 -10.44 -25.06 16.29
C LEU A 66 -11.74 -24.49 15.68
N GLY A 67 -11.73 -24.27 14.36
CA GLY A 67 -12.87 -23.76 13.61
C GLY A 67 -13.07 -22.23 13.67
N ARG A 68 -12.13 -21.49 14.26
CA ARG A 68 -12.22 -20.03 14.39
C ARG A 68 -12.16 -19.34 13.02
N LEU A 69 -12.94 -18.25 12.88
CA LEU A 69 -12.85 -17.30 11.79
C LEU A 69 -11.80 -16.22 12.11
N VAL A 70 -10.92 -15.94 11.17
CA VAL A 70 -9.90 -14.90 11.28
C VAL A 70 -10.39 -13.67 10.55
N ARG A 71 -10.45 -12.53 11.25
CA ARG A 71 -10.70 -11.23 10.62
C ARG A 71 -9.44 -10.77 9.88
N ASN A 72 -9.59 -10.35 8.63
CA ASN A 72 -8.53 -9.80 7.80
C ASN A 72 -8.92 -8.37 7.40
N PRO A 73 -8.62 -7.37 8.24
CA PRO A 73 -9.05 -6.00 8.00
C PRO A 73 -8.40 -5.44 6.74
N ARG A 74 -9.18 -4.74 5.93
CA ARG A 74 -8.70 -3.92 4.81
C ARG A 74 -9.32 -2.53 4.89
N TYR A 75 -8.61 -1.52 4.44
CA TYR A 75 -9.17 -0.17 4.36
C TYR A 75 -9.74 0.05 2.96
N TYR A 76 -10.91 0.68 2.84
CA TYR A 76 -11.65 0.84 1.57
C TYR A 76 -11.68 2.27 1.06
N SER A 77 -10.66 3.06 1.40
CA SER A 77 -10.45 4.39 0.81
C SER A 77 -9.10 4.48 0.14
N THR A 78 -8.85 5.60 -0.54
CA THR A 78 -7.58 5.93 -1.17
C THR A 78 -6.41 5.68 -0.22
N GLY A 79 -5.37 4.99 -0.70
CA GLY A 79 -4.26 4.47 0.09
C GLY A 79 -4.49 3.05 0.61
N GLU A 80 -5.74 2.57 0.68
CA GLU A 80 -6.11 1.26 1.20
C GLU A 80 -5.33 0.89 2.49
N THR A 81 -4.76 -0.31 2.56
CA THR A 81 -4.22 -0.90 3.78
C THR A 81 -3.01 -0.13 4.32
N VAL A 82 -2.36 0.73 3.53
CA VAL A 82 -1.29 1.59 4.08
C VAL A 82 -1.80 2.63 5.07
N MET A 83 -3.09 2.93 5.04
CA MET A 83 -3.72 3.85 5.99
C MET A 83 -3.92 3.25 7.39
N ILE A 84 -3.90 1.92 7.50
CA ILE A 84 -4.17 1.19 8.75
C ILE A 84 -3.06 0.19 9.12
N ASN A 85 -1.93 0.20 8.40
CA ASN A 85 -0.82 -0.69 8.69
C ASN A 85 -0.02 -0.18 9.89
N GLY A 86 0.90 -0.99 10.40
CA GLY A 86 1.79 -0.57 11.50
C GLY A 86 2.86 0.45 11.11
N MET A 87 2.81 1.02 9.89
CA MET A 87 3.83 1.91 9.31
C MET A 87 5.26 1.35 9.40
N ILE A 88 5.38 0.02 9.38
CA ILE A 88 6.68 -0.66 9.41
C ILE A 88 7.17 -0.75 7.97
N ALA A 89 8.10 0.12 7.62
CA ALA A 89 8.88 -0.01 6.40
C ALA A 89 9.94 -1.10 6.58
N VAL A 90 9.71 -2.24 5.95
CA VAL A 90 10.73 -3.27 5.77
C VAL A 90 11.11 -3.21 4.31
N ALA A 91 12.40 -3.08 4.01
CA ALA A 91 12.93 -3.30 2.67
C ALA A 91 13.56 -4.70 2.66
N PRO A 92 12.82 -5.75 2.30
CA PRO A 92 13.42 -7.06 2.20
C PRO A 92 14.24 -7.04 0.92
N TYR A 93 15.53 -7.30 1.04
CA TYR A 93 16.34 -7.79 -0.08
C TYR A 93 15.62 -8.92 -0.85
N HIS A 94 14.66 -9.61 -0.23
CA HIS A 94 13.97 -10.79 -0.73
C HIS A 94 12.93 -10.57 -1.85
N TYR A 95 12.25 -9.42 -1.95
CA TYR A 95 11.16 -9.28 -2.93
C TYR A 95 11.65 -9.21 -4.38
N CYS A 96 12.84 -8.67 -4.61
CA CYS A 96 13.45 -8.64 -5.95
C CYS A 96 13.92 -10.03 -6.43
N TYR A 97 13.94 -11.02 -5.54
CA TYR A 97 14.28 -12.41 -5.85
C TYR A 97 13.08 -13.36 -5.77
N TYR A 98 11.86 -12.84 -5.55
CA TYR A 98 10.67 -13.69 -5.36
C TYR A 98 10.31 -14.48 -6.62
N LEU A 99 10.66 -13.95 -7.79
CA LEU A 99 10.53 -14.60 -9.08
C LEU A 99 11.86 -14.48 -9.85
N PRO A 100 12.27 -15.53 -10.60
CA PRO A 100 13.49 -15.49 -11.39
C PRO A 100 13.39 -14.42 -12.49
N LEU A 101 14.55 -13.85 -12.85
CA LEU A 101 14.70 -12.89 -13.95
C LEU A 101 14.05 -13.38 -15.26
N SER A 102 14.05 -14.69 -15.51
CA SER A 102 13.42 -15.29 -16.68
C SER A 102 11.90 -15.13 -16.74
N LEU A 103 11.24 -14.85 -15.60
CA LEU A 103 9.81 -14.64 -15.50
C LEU A 103 9.43 -13.16 -15.41
N THR A 104 10.23 -12.34 -14.72
CA THR A 104 9.90 -10.92 -14.47
C THR A 104 10.61 -9.96 -15.41
N GLY A 105 11.81 -10.31 -15.89
CA GLY A 105 12.70 -9.39 -16.58
C GLY A 105 13.26 -8.28 -15.69
N ILE A 106 13.08 -8.34 -14.36
CA ILE A 106 13.55 -7.32 -13.41
C ILE A 106 14.95 -7.73 -12.92
N SER A 107 15.96 -6.92 -13.25
CA SER A 107 17.34 -7.10 -12.77
C SER A 107 17.53 -6.60 -11.33
N GLU A 108 18.68 -6.90 -10.73
CA GLU A 108 19.06 -6.34 -9.43
C GLU A 108 19.25 -4.82 -9.51
N GLU A 109 19.81 -4.33 -10.62
CA GLU A 109 19.94 -2.91 -10.90
C GLU A 109 18.58 -2.21 -10.99
N ASP A 110 17.59 -2.82 -11.65
CA ASP A 110 16.23 -2.29 -11.70
C ASP A 110 15.59 -2.23 -10.30
N CYS A 111 15.80 -3.26 -9.48
CA CYS A 111 15.31 -3.29 -8.11
C CYS A 111 15.89 -2.14 -7.27
N LEU A 112 17.21 -1.93 -7.32
CA LEU A 112 17.90 -0.87 -6.58
C LEU A 112 17.57 0.53 -7.13
N MET A 113 17.14 0.63 -8.38
CA MET A 113 16.66 1.89 -8.96
C MET A 113 15.34 2.33 -8.32
N TRP A 114 14.43 1.40 -8.03
CA TRP A 114 13.09 1.72 -7.51
C TRP A 114 12.96 1.60 -5.98
N HIS A 115 13.95 1.02 -5.30
CA HIS A 115 13.94 0.83 -3.85
C HIS A 115 15.12 1.53 -3.17
N GLY A 116 14.85 2.15 -2.01
CA GLY A 116 15.90 2.79 -1.19
C GLY A 116 16.38 4.14 -1.71
N GLN A 117 15.66 4.75 -2.65
CA GLN A 117 15.87 6.13 -3.06
C GLN A 117 14.98 7.08 -2.26
N ASP A 118 15.48 8.29 -2.00
CA ASP A 118 14.69 9.38 -1.44
C ASP A 118 13.70 9.87 -2.51
N ASP A 119 12.43 9.53 -2.34
CA ASP A 119 11.33 9.96 -3.21
C ASP A 119 10.08 10.19 -2.34
N SER A 120 8.90 10.14 -2.95
CA SER A 120 7.60 10.55 -2.44
C SER A 120 7.09 9.76 -1.21
N VAL A 121 7.84 8.75 -0.75
CA VAL A 121 7.55 7.96 0.46
C VAL A 121 8.71 8.13 1.45
N ASP A 122 8.48 8.92 2.48
CA ASP A 122 9.46 9.14 3.54
C ASP A 122 9.54 7.93 4.48
N VAL A 123 10.76 7.42 4.69
CA VAL A 123 11.06 6.41 5.69
C VAL A 123 12.02 6.99 6.71
N ALA A 124 11.53 7.24 7.93
CA ALA A 124 12.37 7.73 9.01
C ALA A 124 13.45 6.70 9.40
N PRO A 125 14.64 7.15 9.83
CA PRO A 125 15.69 6.26 10.31
C PRO A 125 15.23 5.47 11.55
N PRO A 126 15.83 4.29 11.82
CA PRO A 126 15.49 3.50 13.01
C PRO A 126 15.67 4.32 14.30
N LEU A 127 14.64 4.30 15.16
CA LEU A 127 14.61 5.06 16.43
C LEU A 127 15.74 4.66 17.42
N PHE A 128 16.45 3.56 17.19
CA PHE A 128 17.44 2.99 18.13
C PHE A 128 18.90 3.40 17.87
N ILE A 129 19.19 4.28 16.91
CA ILE A 129 20.58 4.65 16.57
C ILE A 129 21.22 5.61 17.60
N HIS A 130 20.44 6.24 18.49
CA HIS A 130 20.95 7.22 19.46
C HIS A 130 21.18 6.70 20.90
N LEU A 131 21.25 5.38 21.09
CA LEU A 131 21.49 4.76 22.41
C LEU A 131 22.88 4.10 22.56
N ALA A 132 23.83 4.42 21.69
CA ALA A 132 25.21 3.93 21.74
C ALA A 132 26.21 5.02 22.15
#